data_AF-A0A917TGX6-F1
#
_entry.id   AF-A0A917TGX6-F1
#
_cell.length_a   1.000
_cell.length_b   1.000
_cell.length_c   1.000
_cell.angle_alpha   90.00
_cell.angle_beta   90.00
_cell.angle_gamma   90.00
#
_symmetry.space_group_name_H-M   'P 1'
#
loop_
_entity.id
_entity.type
_entity.pdbx_description
1 polymer ?
#
loop_
_entity_poly.entity_id
_entity_poly.type
_entity_poly.pdbx_seq_one_letter_code
_entity_poly.pdbx_strand_id
1 'polypeptide(L)'
;MDVAMVTNAVVAAVSVITVGVSAFFALRQLRLSQSANHTLVAIELLTRDRMSDAFLDSQQFVLTELRSRHPTGIPVSELPPDARKHVNRFALYYNGLGQMLAFNVVDPALLIGTGGFRAREAWSVLEPYILAERAARGESYLANFEHLVVLAAETPWPVALRKLGLRRFDRYPAALGLTTGAASPAEPGA
;
A
#
# COMPACT_ATOMS: atom_id res chain seq x y z
N MET A 1 15.83 53.62 33.27
CA MET A 1 14.95 52.43 33.15
C MET A 1 15.14 51.61 34.41
N ASP A 2 14.06 51.36 35.15
CA ASP A 2 14.11 50.52 36.35
C ASP A 2 14.48 49.08 35.97
N VAL A 3 15.46 48.51 36.68
CA VAL A 3 15.91 47.12 36.49
C VAL A 3 14.73 46.16 36.60
N ALA A 4 13.79 46.43 37.50
CA ALA A 4 12.56 45.65 37.65
C ALA A 4 11.68 45.64 36.38
N MET A 5 11.59 46.76 35.66
CA MET A 5 10.80 46.86 34.44
C MET A 5 11.42 46.05 33.30
N VAL A 6 12.75 46.06 33.19
CA VAL A 6 13.49 45.26 32.20
C VAL A 6 13.34 43.77 32.49
N THR A 7 13.51 43.37 33.75
CA THR A 7 13.39 41.96 34.15
C THR A 7 11.98 41.43 33.89
N ASN A 8 10.93 42.18 34.23
CA ASN A 8 9.54 41.78 33.98
C ASN A 8 9.24 41.65 32.48
N ALA A 9 9.76 42.57 31.66
CA ALA A 9 9.59 42.51 30.20
C ALA A 9 10.28 41.27 29.60
N VAL A 10 11.48 40.92 30.07
CA VAL A 10 12.20 39.71 29.64
C VAL A 10 11.44 38.46 30.04
N VAL A 11 10.95 38.37 31.29
CA VAL A 11 10.18 37.22 31.76
C VAL A 11 8.91 37.06 30.94
N ALA A 12 8.17 38.14 30.67
CA ALA A 12 6.96 38.10 29.85
C ALA A 12 7.26 37.62 28.41
N ALA A 13 8.34 38.08 27.80
CA ALA A 13 8.75 37.65 26.46
C ALA A 13 9.10 36.14 26.44
N VAL A 14 9.84 35.65 27.43
CA VAL A 14 10.18 34.23 27.55
C VAL A 14 8.92 33.38 27.74
N SER A 15 7.96 33.83 28.55
CA SER A 15 6.67 33.13 28.72
C SER A 15 5.90 33.03 27.41
N VAL A 16 5.80 34.12 26.64
CA VAL A 16 5.10 34.12 25.33
C VAL A 16 5.78 33.17 24.34
N ILE A 17 7.12 33.19 24.28
CA ILE A 17 7.88 32.28 23.41
C ILE A 17 7.64 30.83 23.82
N THR A 18 7.68 30.54 25.12
CA THR A 18 7.47 29.18 25.64
C THR A 18 6.08 28.66 25.26
N VAL A 19 5.03 29.47 25.45
CA VAL A 19 3.66 29.12 25.06
C VAL A 19 3.55 28.90 23.56
N GLY A 20 4.17 29.75 22.74
CA GLY A 20 4.19 29.59 21.29
C GLY A 20 4.86 28.29 20.83
N VAL A 21 6.01 27.95 21.42
CA VAL A 21 6.73 26.71 21.15
C VAL A 21 5.92 25.49 21.60
N SER A 22 5.34 25.52 22.79
CA SER A 22 4.46 24.44 23.28
C SER A 22 3.23 24.24 22.40
N ALA A 23 2.57 25.32 21.97
CA ALA A 23 1.42 25.24 21.06
C ALA A 23 1.82 24.67 19.70
N PHE A 24 2.96 25.08 19.15
CA PHE A 24 3.50 24.53 17.90
C PHE A 24 3.75 23.02 18.00
N PHE A 25 4.41 22.57 19.07
CA PHE A 25 4.66 21.14 19.29
C PHE A 25 3.38 20.36 19.52
N ALA A 26 2.42 20.89 20.29
CA ALA A 26 1.12 20.26 20.53
C ALA A 26 0.34 20.10 19.22
N LEU A 27 0.29 21.13 18.38
CA LEU A 27 -0.36 21.08 17.07
C LEU A 27 0.33 20.08 16.13
N ARG A 28 1.66 20.03 16.14
CA ARG A 28 2.43 19.04 15.38
C ARG A 28 2.13 17.63 15.89
N GLN A 29 2.06 17.43 17.19
CA GLN A 29 1.79 16.14 17.83
C GLN A 29 0.35 15.67 17.57
N LEU A 30 -0.62 16.58 17.59
CA LEU A 30 -2.02 16.32 17.22
C LEU A 30 -2.15 15.87 15.76
N ARG A 31 -1.48 16.57 14.83
CA ARG A 31 -1.48 16.19 13.40
C ARG A 31 -0.83 14.82 13.18
N LEU A 32 0.28 14.53 13.87
CA LEU A 32 0.95 13.23 13.79
C LEU A 32 0.09 12.10 14.39
N SER A 33 -0.59 12.35 15.51
CA SER A 33 -1.41 11.36 16.20
C SER A 33 -2.71 11.02 15.45
N GLN A 34 -3.40 12.02 14.89
CA GLN A 34 -4.65 11.80 14.16
C GLN A 34 -4.43 11.14 12.80
N SER A 35 -3.33 11.48 12.10
CA SER A 35 -2.99 10.87 10.81
C SER A 35 -2.61 9.39 10.94
N ALA A 36 -1.90 9.00 12.00
CA ALA A 36 -1.42 7.63 12.17
C ALA A 36 -2.55 6.61 12.37
N ASN A 37 -3.56 6.96 13.18
CA ASN A 37 -4.62 6.01 13.56
C ASN A 37 -5.58 5.69 12.41
N HIS A 38 -6.02 6.69 11.63
CA HIS A 38 -6.96 6.47 10.52
C HIS A 38 -6.28 5.76 9.34
N THR A 39 -5.00 6.06 9.10
CA THR A 39 -4.19 5.40 8.06
C THR A 39 -4.04 3.91 8.35
N LEU A 40 -3.73 3.53 9.60
CA LEU A 40 -3.52 2.13 9.97
C LEU A 40 -4.78 1.29 9.79
N VAL A 41 -5.93 1.80 10.24
CA VAL A 41 -7.23 1.10 10.13
C VAL A 41 -7.62 0.91 8.67
N ALA A 42 -7.41 1.93 7.83
CA ALA A 42 -7.79 1.85 6.44
C ALA A 42 -6.89 0.88 5.64
N ILE A 43 -5.60 0.80 5.98
CA ILE A 43 -4.70 -0.23 5.47
C ILE A 43 -5.10 -1.62 5.97
N GLU A 44 -5.40 -1.76 7.27
CA GLU A 44 -5.78 -3.04 7.88
C GLU A 44 -7.04 -3.62 7.22
N LEU A 45 -8.07 -2.80 7.01
CA LEU A 45 -9.32 -3.23 6.39
C LEU A 45 -9.12 -3.73 4.95
N LEU A 46 -8.25 -3.10 4.17
CA LEU A 46 -7.96 -3.56 2.80
C LEU A 46 -6.99 -4.74 2.79
N THR A 47 -5.97 -4.74 3.63
CA THR A 47 -5.00 -5.85 3.68
C THR A 47 -5.60 -7.13 4.24
N ARG A 48 -6.65 -7.05 5.08
CA ARG A 48 -7.38 -8.23 5.55
C ARG A 48 -8.06 -8.97 4.41
N ASP A 49 -8.69 -8.26 3.47
CA ASP A 49 -9.37 -8.89 2.33
C ASP A 49 -8.38 -9.57 1.36
N ARG A 50 -7.18 -8.98 1.22
CA ARG A 50 -6.07 -9.56 0.42
C ARG A 50 -5.64 -10.95 0.90
N MET A 51 -5.84 -11.27 2.18
CA MET A 51 -5.45 -12.55 2.77
C MET A 51 -6.59 -13.58 2.73
N SER A 52 -7.75 -13.25 2.18
CA SER A 52 -8.87 -14.19 2.05
C SER A 52 -8.61 -15.20 0.93
N ASP A 53 -9.03 -16.45 1.13
CA ASP A 53 -8.93 -17.51 0.12
C ASP A 53 -9.53 -17.08 -1.22
N ALA A 54 -10.71 -16.46 -1.18
CA ALA A 54 -11.39 -16.00 -2.38
C ALA A 54 -10.65 -14.85 -3.10
N PHE A 55 -9.87 -14.03 -2.39
CA PHE A 55 -8.97 -13.06 -3.04
C PHE A 55 -7.77 -13.76 -3.66
N LEU A 56 -7.15 -14.71 -2.96
CA LEU A 56 -6.01 -15.49 -3.46
C LEU A 56 -6.40 -16.30 -4.70
N ASP A 57 -7.58 -16.94 -4.71
CA ASP A 57 -8.14 -17.64 -5.86
C ASP A 57 -8.34 -16.69 -7.05
N SER A 58 -8.85 -15.49 -6.78
CA SER A 58 -9.04 -14.49 -7.83
C SER A 58 -7.73 -13.96 -8.37
N GLN A 59 -6.73 -13.78 -7.52
CA GLN A 59 -5.38 -13.41 -7.92
C GLN A 59 -4.77 -14.50 -8.80
N GLN A 60 -4.85 -15.76 -8.39
CA GLN A 60 -4.35 -16.89 -9.15
C GLN A 60 -5.03 -16.95 -10.51
N PHE A 61 -6.36 -16.98 -10.55
CA PHE A 61 -7.12 -17.02 -11.79
C PHE A 61 -6.75 -15.88 -12.73
N VAL A 62 -6.72 -14.63 -12.24
CA VAL A 62 -6.40 -13.47 -13.08
C VAL A 62 -4.97 -13.58 -13.61
N LEU A 63 -3.98 -13.85 -12.76
CA LEU A 63 -2.58 -13.82 -13.15
C LEU A 63 -2.15 -15.01 -14.01
N THR A 64 -2.80 -16.18 -13.88
CA THR A 64 -2.34 -17.40 -14.55
C THR A 64 -3.32 -17.98 -15.58
N GLU A 65 -4.63 -17.74 -15.45
CA GLU A 65 -5.65 -18.46 -16.24
C GLU A 65 -6.48 -17.55 -17.16
N LEU A 66 -6.70 -16.29 -16.79
CA LEU A 66 -7.62 -15.39 -17.51
C LEU A 66 -7.30 -15.31 -19.01
N ARG A 67 -6.03 -15.07 -19.36
CA ARG A 67 -5.60 -14.92 -20.76
C ARG A 67 -5.60 -16.21 -21.57
N SER A 68 -5.49 -17.37 -20.91
CA SER A 68 -5.52 -18.67 -21.62
C SER A 68 -6.94 -19.15 -21.85
N ARG A 69 -7.89 -18.75 -20.97
CA ARG A 69 -9.28 -19.18 -21.04
C ARG A 69 -10.20 -18.21 -21.77
N HIS A 70 -9.84 -16.93 -21.87
CA HIS A 70 -10.69 -15.90 -22.44
C HIS A 70 -9.91 -15.02 -23.43
N PRO A 71 -10.57 -14.56 -24.51
CA PRO A 71 -9.94 -13.68 -25.48
C PRO A 71 -9.57 -12.34 -24.84
N THR A 72 -8.39 -11.84 -25.17
CA THR A 72 -7.95 -10.50 -24.77
C THR A 72 -8.68 -9.43 -25.58
N GLY A 73 -9.00 -8.29 -24.97
CA GLY A 73 -9.58 -7.14 -25.68
C GLY A 73 -11.11 -7.12 -25.72
N ILE A 74 -11.78 -8.05 -25.04
CA ILE A 74 -13.21 -7.92 -24.76
C ILE A 74 -13.43 -7.12 -23.46
N PRO A 75 -14.54 -6.38 -23.34
CA PRO A 75 -14.93 -5.70 -22.11
C PRO A 75 -15.05 -6.67 -20.92
N VAL A 76 -14.70 -6.21 -19.72
CA VAL A 76 -14.87 -7.00 -18.48
C VAL A 76 -16.32 -7.43 -18.28
N SER A 77 -17.27 -6.58 -18.69
CA SER A 77 -18.71 -6.86 -18.65
C SER A 77 -19.14 -8.04 -19.51
N GLU A 78 -18.40 -8.36 -20.58
CA GLU A 78 -18.68 -9.47 -21.51
C GLU A 78 -18.01 -10.80 -21.09
N LEU A 79 -17.13 -10.77 -20.09
CA LEU A 79 -16.56 -12.00 -19.54
C LEU A 79 -17.65 -12.90 -18.94
N PRO A 80 -17.49 -14.24 -19.01
CA PRO A 80 -18.37 -15.16 -18.31
C PRO A 80 -18.48 -14.81 -16.82
N PRO A 81 -19.65 -15.03 -16.18
CA PRO A 81 -19.92 -14.55 -14.82
C PRO A 81 -18.84 -14.90 -13.79
N ASP A 82 -18.30 -16.12 -13.85
CA ASP A 82 -17.26 -16.59 -12.93
C ASP A 82 -15.92 -15.86 -13.14
N ALA A 83 -15.47 -15.74 -14.39
CA ALA A 83 -14.25 -15.00 -14.73
C ALA A 83 -14.38 -13.52 -14.35
N ARG A 84 -15.54 -12.92 -14.65
CA ARG A 84 -15.86 -11.53 -14.31
C ARG A 84 -15.82 -11.29 -12.80
N LYS A 85 -16.29 -12.25 -12.00
CA LYS A 85 -16.23 -12.17 -10.52
C LYS A 85 -14.79 -12.10 -10.02
N HIS A 86 -13.90 -12.94 -10.55
CA HIS A 86 -12.47 -12.91 -10.19
C HIS A 86 -11.81 -11.60 -10.61
N VAL A 87 -12.04 -11.16 -11.85
CA VAL A 87 -11.52 -9.87 -12.38
C VAL A 87 -12.00 -8.71 -11.52
N ASN A 88 -13.31 -8.62 -11.24
CA ASN A 88 -13.87 -7.53 -10.45
C ASN A 88 -13.29 -7.50 -9.03
N ARG A 89 -13.21 -8.65 -8.35
CA ARG A 89 -12.65 -8.71 -7.00
C ARG A 89 -11.21 -8.19 -6.98
N PHE A 90 -10.39 -8.68 -7.91
CA PHE A 90 -8.97 -8.34 -7.95
C PHE A 90 -8.73 -6.89 -8.39
N ALA A 91 -9.45 -6.41 -9.41
CA ALA A 91 -9.31 -5.06 -9.93
C ALA A 91 -9.88 -3.99 -8.98
N LEU A 92 -11.04 -4.24 -8.36
CA LEU A 92 -11.66 -3.29 -7.44
C LEU A 92 -10.85 -3.12 -6.15
N TYR A 93 -10.15 -4.17 -5.71
CA TYR A 93 -9.20 -4.07 -4.61
C TYR A 93 -8.11 -3.03 -4.88
N TYR A 94 -7.42 -3.12 -6.02
CA TYR A 94 -6.38 -2.14 -6.37
C TYR A 94 -6.95 -0.76 -6.71
N ASN A 95 -8.17 -0.70 -7.26
CA ASN A 95 -8.88 0.57 -7.45
C ASN A 95 -9.17 1.26 -6.11
N GLY A 96 -9.53 0.50 -5.07
CA GLY A 96 -9.70 1.01 -3.71
C GLY A 96 -8.39 1.56 -3.14
N LEU A 97 -7.28 0.84 -3.30
CA LEU A 97 -5.96 1.34 -2.89
C LEU A 97 -5.58 2.64 -3.61
N GLY A 98 -5.82 2.71 -4.92
CA GLY A 98 -5.60 3.93 -5.68
C GLY A 98 -6.48 5.09 -5.25
N GLN A 99 -7.73 4.82 -4.83
CA GLN A 99 -8.63 5.85 -4.33
C GLN A 99 -8.11 6.47 -3.02
N MET A 100 -7.53 5.66 -2.14
CA MET A 100 -6.89 6.16 -0.91
C MET A 100 -5.71 7.09 -1.21
N LEU A 101 -4.91 6.75 -2.23
CA LEU A 101 -3.80 7.58 -2.67
C LEU A 101 -4.31 8.89 -3.27
N ALA A 102 -5.32 8.84 -4.13
CA ALA A 102 -5.91 10.02 -4.74
C ALA A 102 -6.47 11.00 -3.70
N PHE A 103 -7.02 10.50 -2.58
CA PHE A 103 -7.54 11.32 -1.49
C PHE A 103 -6.52 11.61 -0.37
N ASN A 104 -5.25 11.25 -0.54
CA ASN A 104 -4.20 11.43 0.47
C ASN A 104 -4.55 10.84 1.85
N VAL A 105 -5.28 9.73 1.88
CA VAL A 105 -5.70 9.05 3.11
C VAL A 105 -4.53 8.28 3.74
N VAL A 106 -3.56 7.87 2.92
CA VAL A 106 -2.43 7.02 3.32
C VAL A 106 -1.14 7.56 2.71
N ASP A 107 -0.01 7.42 3.43
CA ASP A 107 1.32 7.70 2.87
C ASP A 107 1.57 6.80 1.64
N PRO A 108 1.83 7.39 0.45
CA PRO A 108 2.13 6.62 -0.76
C PRO A 108 3.23 5.58 -0.59
N ALA A 109 4.24 5.84 0.25
CA ALA A 109 5.33 4.90 0.49
C ALA A 109 4.83 3.56 1.07
N LEU A 110 3.78 3.58 1.91
CA LEU A 110 3.20 2.37 2.51
C LEU A 110 2.51 1.51 1.46
N LEU A 111 1.64 2.09 0.64
CA LEU A 111 0.88 1.34 -0.36
C LEU A 111 1.73 0.92 -1.56
N ILE A 112 2.63 1.80 -2.03
CA ILE A 112 3.55 1.47 -3.12
C ILE A 112 4.55 0.40 -2.68
N GLY A 113 5.10 0.49 -1.47
CA GLY A 113 6.07 -0.48 -0.96
C GLY A 113 5.50 -1.88 -0.79
N THR A 114 4.22 -1.98 -0.37
CA THR A 114 3.56 -3.27 -0.07
C THR A 114 2.80 -3.84 -1.27
N GLY A 115 2.11 -3.00 -2.04
CA GLY A 115 1.20 -3.43 -3.10
C GLY A 115 1.64 -3.04 -4.52
N GLY A 116 2.56 -2.09 -4.68
CA GLY A 116 2.88 -1.49 -5.98
C GLY A 116 3.39 -2.49 -7.03
N PHE A 117 4.24 -3.44 -6.63
CA PHE A 117 4.71 -4.49 -7.55
C PHE A 117 3.54 -5.34 -8.08
N ARG A 118 2.67 -5.81 -7.19
CA ARG A 118 1.54 -6.67 -7.55
C ARG A 118 0.45 -5.91 -8.30
N ALA A 119 0.25 -4.62 -8.00
CA ALA A 119 -0.63 -3.75 -8.76
C ALA A 119 -0.17 -3.62 -10.23
N ARG A 120 1.14 -3.47 -10.46
CA ARG A 120 1.71 -3.43 -11.82
C ARG A 120 1.54 -4.73 -12.59
N GLU A 121 1.78 -5.88 -11.95
CA GLU A 121 1.52 -7.19 -12.57
C GLU A 121 0.04 -7.35 -12.93
N ALA A 122 -0.85 -7.04 -11.98
CA ALA A 122 -2.29 -7.10 -12.20
C ALA A 122 -2.72 -6.20 -13.37
N TRP A 123 -2.22 -4.97 -13.43
CA TRP A 123 -2.49 -4.04 -14.53
C TRP A 123 -2.04 -4.63 -15.86
N SER A 124 -0.80 -5.15 -15.91
CA SER A 124 -0.26 -5.70 -17.15
C SER A 124 -1.16 -6.78 -17.75
N VAL A 125 -1.85 -7.56 -16.91
CA VAL A 125 -2.78 -8.60 -17.34
C VAL A 125 -4.15 -8.03 -17.72
N LEU A 126 -4.69 -7.13 -16.90
CA LEU A 126 -6.05 -6.63 -17.01
C LEU A 126 -6.23 -5.47 -17.98
N GLU A 127 -5.17 -4.72 -18.29
CA GLU A 127 -5.15 -3.57 -19.19
C GLU A 127 -5.99 -3.75 -20.46
N PRO A 128 -5.83 -4.81 -21.28
CA PRO A 128 -6.64 -4.96 -22.50
C PRO A 128 -8.14 -5.08 -22.24
N TYR A 129 -8.55 -5.69 -21.12
CA TYR A 129 -9.96 -5.81 -20.73
C TYR A 129 -10.52 -4.50 -20.19
N ILE A 130 -9.70 -3.76 -19.42
CA ILE A 130 -10.04 -2.45 -18.86
C ILE A 130 -10.22 -1.44 -19.99
N LEU A 131 -9.30 -1.39 -20.96
CA LEU A 131 -9.38 -0.50 -22.10
C LEU A 131 -10.61 -0.80 -22.97
N ALA A 132 -10.93 -2.09 -23.18
CA ALA A 132 -12.15 -2.47 -23.89
C ALA A 132 -13.43 -2.04 -23.15
N GLU A 133 -13.48 -2.19 -21.82
CA GLU A 133 -14.59 -1.71 -21.00
C GLU A 133 -14.71 -0.18 -21.04
N ARG A 134 -13.59 0.55 -21.02
CA ARG A 134 -13.55 2.01 -21.13
C ARG A 134 -14.04 2.50 -22.49
N ALA A 135 -13.74 1.79 -23.57
CA ALA A 135 -14.28 2.11 -24.89
C ALA A 135 -15.82 2.03 -24.92
N ALA A 136 -16.42 1.12 -24.14
CA ALA A 136 -17.87 0.97 -24.04
C ALA A 136 -18.55 1.90 -23.02
N ARG A 137 -17.89 2.22 -21.90
CA ARG A 137 -18.50 2.88 -20.73
C ARG A 137 -17.89 4.23 -20.34
N GLY A 138 -16.78 4.62 -20.95
CA GLY A 138 -16.01 5.82 -20.65
C GLY A 138 -14.77 5.59 -19.79
N GLU A 139 -13.88 6.57 -19.78
CA GLU A 139 -12.53 6.48 -19.21
C GLU A 139 -12.47 6.32 -17.68
N SER A 140 -13.55 6.63 -16.98
CA SER A 140 -13.61 6.59 -15.51
C SER A 140 -13.51 5.18 -14.93
N TYR A 141 -13.77 4.14 -15.73
CA TYR A 141 -13.70 2.76 -15.28
C TYR A 141 -12.28 2.42 -14.78
N LEU A 142 -12.18 2.11 -13.49
CA LEU A 142 -10.93 1.78 -12.78
C LEU A 142 -9.82 2.84 -12.90
N ALA A 143 -10.17 4.12 -13.05
CA ALA A 143 -9.21 5.22 -13.12
C ALA A 143 -8.29 5.30 -11.89
N ASN A 144 -8.78 4.96 -10.69
CA ASN A 144 -7.95 4.99 -9.49
C ASN A 144 -6.94 3.83 -9.48
N PHE A 145 -7.29 2.67 -10.05
CA PHE A 145 -6.32 1.58 -10.20
C PHE A 145 -5.16 2.02 -11.11
N GLU A 146 -5.46 2.65 -12.24
CA GLU A 146 -4.44 3.22 -13.12
C GLU A 146 -3.55 4.24 -12.39
N HIS A 147 -4.15 5.14 -11.60
CA HIS A 147 -3.42 6.09 -10.77
C HIS A 147 -2.40 5.41 -9.83
N LEU A 148 -2.81 4.34 -9.14
CA LEU A 148 -1.91 3.54 -8.31
C LEU A 148 -0.74 2.96 -9.13
N VAL A 149 -1.03 2.44 -10.32
CA VAL A 149 -0.04 1.80 -11.19
C VAL A 149 0.96 2.82 -11.72
N VAL A 150 0.51 4.02 -12.11
CA VAL A 150 1.37 5.14 -12.51
C VAL A 150 2.31 5.52 -11.37
N LEU A 151 1.79 5.74 -10.16
CA LEU A 151 2.62 6.06 -9.00
C LEU A 151 3.63 4.95 -8.66
N ALA A 152 3.23 3.68 -8.81
CA ALA A 152 4.10 2.52 -8.61
C ALA A 152 5.14 2.34 -9.73
N ALA A 153 4.89 2.88 -10.93
CA ALA A 153 5.85 2.90 -12.03
C ALA A 153 6.89 4.01 -11.86
N GLU A 154 6.45 5.18 -11.40
CA GLU A 154 7.30 6.36 -11.15
C GLU A 154 8.15 6.23 -9.89
N THR A 155 7.73 5.42 -8.92
CA THR A 155 8.46 5.18 -7.67
C THR A 155 9.15 3.82 -7.72
N PRO A 156 10.48 3.75 -7.91
CA PRO A 156 11.19 2.48 -7.89
C PRO A 156 10.97 1.77 -6.54
N TRP A 157 10.58 0.50 -6.56
CA TRP A 157 10.32 -0.28 -5.34
C TRP A 157 11.47 -0.22 -4.29
N PRO A 158 12.76 -0.25 -4.66
CA PRO A 158 13.85 -0.07 -3.70
C PRO A 158 13.84 1.29 -2.97
N VAL A 159 13.35 2.35 -3.62
CA VAL A 159 13.19 3.68 -3.02
C VAL A 159 12.07 3.66 -1.98
N ALA A 160 10.93 3.06 -2.33
CA ALA A 160 9.81 2.89 -1.40
C ALA A 160 10.21 2.09 -0.16
N LEU A 161 10.92 0.96 -0.32
CA LEU A 161 11.40 0.15 0.80
C LEU A 161 12.37 0.89 1.72
N ARG A 162 13.28 1.70 1.15
CA ARG A 162 14.24 2.48 1.95
C ARG A 162 13.54 3.47 2.85
N LYS A 163 12.48 4.14 2.36
CA LYS A 163 11.66 5.03 3.19
C LYS A 163 10.98 4.30 4.34
N LEU A 164 10.63 3.03 4.14
CA LEU A 164 10.03 2.18 5.17
C LEU A 164 11.05 1.55 6.13
N GLY A 165 12.36 1.73 5.92
CA GLY A 165 13.41 1.15 6.77
C GLY A 165 13.47 -0.38 6.73
N LEU A 166 12.94 -1.00 5.67
CA LEU A 166 12.91 -2.46 5.55
C LEU A 166 14.31 -3.02 5.31
N ARG A 167 14.71 -3.98 6.15
CA ARG A 167 16.01 -4.64 6.09
C ARG A 167 15.99 -5.75 5.04
N ARG A 168 17.11 -5.94 4.35
CA ARG A 168 17.30 -7.02 3.37
C ARG A 168 18.55 -7.80 3.72
N PHE A 169 18.54 -9.08 3.34
CA PHE A 169 19.75 -9.89 3.40
C PHE A 169 20.74 -9.38 2.36
N ASP A 170 21.97 -9.11 2.78
CA ASP A 170 23.09 -8.86 1.85
C ASP A 170 23.50 -10.15 1.13
N ARG A 171 23.31 -11.30 1.80
CA ARG A 171 23.44 -12.65 1.25
C ARG A 171 22.36 -13.55 1.84
N TYR A 172 21.72 -14.35 0.98
CA TYR A 172 20.66 -15.26 1.41
C TYR A 172 21.20 -16.40 2.28
N PRO A 173 20.50 -16.83 3.34
CA PRO A 173 20.95 -17.91 4.24
C PRO A 173 21.31 -19.22 3.54
N ALA A 174 20.60 -19.57 2.46
CA ALA A 174 20.90 -20.76 1.66
C ALA A 174 22.29 -20.70 1.01
N ALA A 175 22.74 -19.51 0.59
CA ALA A 175 24.08 -19.28 0.06
C ALA A 175 25.16 -19.21 1.15
N LEU A 176 24.74 -19.11 2.42
CA LEU A 176 25.62 -19.11 3.60
C LEU A 176 25.72 -20.50 4.25
N GLY A 177 25.08 -21.52 3.68
CA GLY A 177 25.03 -22.87 4.26
C GLY A 177 24.23 -22.95 5.57
N LEU A 178 23.42 -21.94 5.89
CA LEU A 178 22.60 -21.86 7.09
C LEU A 178 21.25 -22.56 6.85
N THR A 179 21.28 -23.87 6.61
CA THR A 179 20.08 -24.72 6.67
C THR A 179 20.02 -25.34 8.06
N THR A 180 19.35 -24.69 9.01
CA THR A 180 19.08 -25.30 10.32
C THR A 180 17.88 -26.23 10.20
N GLY A 181 18.17 -27.52 10.27
CA GLY A 181 17.20 -28.60 10.36
C GLY A 181 17.93 -29.95 10.34
N ALA A 182 18.91 -30.13 11.23
CA ALA A 182 19.40 -31.46 11.56
C ALA A 182 18.20 -32.29 11.98
N ALA A 183 17.92 -33.35 11.21
CA ALA A 183 17.06 -34.43 11.67
C ALA A 183 17.64 -34.91 13.02
N SER A 184 16.87 -34.75 14.09
CA SER A 184 17.11 -35.52 15.31
C SER A 184 17.01 -36.99 14.91
N PRO A 185 18.06 -37.81 15.08
CA PRO A 185 17.87 -39.25 14.94
C PRO A 185 16.87 -39.66 16.02
N ALA A 186 15.79 -40.31 15.60
CA ALA A 186 14.92 -41.03 16.52
C ALA A 186 15.80 -42.06 17.26
N GLU A 187 15.88 -41.94 18.58
CA GLU A 187 16.41 -43.02 19.41
C GLU A 187 15.52 -44.25 19.24
N PRO A 188 16.07 -45.42 18.87
CA PRO A 188 15.34 -46.67 18.92
C PRO A 188 15.38 -47.22 20.35
N GLY A 189 14.22 -47.28 20.99
CA GLY A 189 13.83 -48.29 21.99
C GLY A 189 14.65 -48.41 23.28
N ALA A 190 13.98 -48.13 24.40
CA ALA A 190 14.07 -48.93 25.63
C ALA A 190 12.69 -48.99 26.27
#